data_AF-A0A9X0PT74-F1
#
_entry.id   AF-A0A9X0PT74-F1
#
_cell.length_a   1.000
_cell.length_b   1.000
_cell.length_c   1.000
_cell.angle_alpha   90.00
_cell.angle_beta   90.00
_cell.angle_gamma   90.00
#
_symmetry.space_group_name_H-M   'P 1'
#
loop_
_entity.id
_entity.type
_entity.pdbx_description
1 polymer ?
#
loop_
_entity_poly.entity_id
_entity_poly.type
_entity_poly.pdbx_seq_one_letter_code
_entity_poly.pdbx_strand_id
1 'polypeptide(L)'
;MHTLTASRRSLLLAALAMTSLAMAGSAFAQHTQQDAILGKWAADDGSVKLEMFKAGAEFRAHLLFGNQIMEGDNTTFKRDAKNPDPALRSRSLENIVFIHGLRWDNGEWTGGSLYDASSGRTIVATSR
;
A
#
# COMPACT_ATOMS: atom_id res chain seq x y z
N MET A 1 -68.89 40.60 -4.26
CA MET A 1 -68.64 39.88 -5.53
C MET A 1 -67.45 40.54 -6.21
N HIS A 2 -66.25 39.97 -6.10
CA HIS A 2 -65.07 40.42 -6.85
C HIS A 2 -64.40 39.19 -7.45
N THR A 3 -64.30 39.18 -8.78
CA THR A 3 -63.71 38.13 -9.60
C THR A 3 -62.19 38.24 -9.56
N LEU A 4 -61.50 37.15 -9.20
CA LEU A 4 -60.04 37.06 -9.25
C LEU A 4 -59.61 36.68 -10.67
N THR A 5 -58.97 37.61 -11.38
CA THR A 5 -58.23 37.33 -12.61
C THR A 5 -56.93 36.60 -12.26
N ALA A 6 -56.80 35.35 -12.70
CA ALA A 6 -55.58 34.57 -12.56
C ALA A 6 -54.46 35.18 -13.42
N SER A 7 -53.48 35.81 -12.76
CA SER A 7 -52.25 36.26 -13.39
C SER A 7 -51.38 35.05 -13.72
N ARG A 8 -51.04 34.90 -15.00
CA ARG A 8 -50.12 33.89 -15.57
C ARG A 8 -48.67 34.08 -15.08
N ARG A 9 -48.45 34.05 -13.77
CA ARG A 9 -47.14 34.23 -13.14
C ARG A 9 -46.68 33.00 -12.34
N SER A 10 -47.36 31.87 -12.47
CA SER A 10 -47.06 30.65 -11.71
C SER A 10 -46.37 29.55 -12.52
N LEU A 11 -45.69 29.89 -13.62
CA LEU A 11 -45.03 28.90 -14.49
C LEU A 11 -43.54 29.20 -14.74
N LEU A 12 -42.80 29.77 -13.78
CA LEU A 12 -41.34 29.88 -13.90
C LEU A 12 -40.57 29.66 -12.59
N LEU A 13 -41.17 29.02 -11.58
CA LEU A 13 -40.50 28.78 -10.29
C LEU A 13 -40.50 27.31 -9.84
N ALA A 14 -40.80 26.37 -10.74
CA ALA A 14 -40.84 24.94 -10.41
C ALA A 14 -39.96 24.07 -11.32
N ALA A 15 -38.97 24.64 -12.00
CA ALA A 15 -38.10 23.89 -12.93
C ALA A 15 -36.58 24.10 -12.71
N LEU A 16 -36.16 24.74 -11.61
CA LEU A 16 -34.73 24.99 -11.35
C LEU A 16 -34.20 24.40 -10.03
N ALA A 17 -34.98 23.57 -9.33
CA ALA A 17 -34.61 23.07 -8.00
C ALA A 17 -34.47 21.53 -7.91
N MET A 18 -34.48 20.79 -9.02
CA MET A 18 -34.41 19.32 -9.02
C MET A 18 -33.32 18.70 -9.90
N THR A 19 -32.25 19.44 -10.21
CA THR A 19 -31.14 18.93 -11.05
C THR A 19 -29.79 18.85 -10.34
N SER A 20 -29.72 19.12 -9.04
CA SER A 20 -28.45 19.20 -8.30
C SER A 20 -28.09 17.96 -7.48
N LEU A 21 -28.56 16.76 -7.86
CA LEU A 21 -28.26 15.55 -7.10
C LEU A 21 -28.09 14.31 -7.98
N ALA A 22 -26.99 14.24 -8.73
CA ALA A 22 -26.35 12.98 -9.14
C ALA A 22 -25.07 13.23 -9.94
N MET A 23 -24.08 13.91 -9.35
CA MET A 23 -22.69 13.80 -9.80
C MET A 23 -21.87 13.29 -8.63
N ALA A 24 -22.24 12.12 -8.11
CA ALA A 24 -21.31 11.31 -7.35
C ALA A 24 -20.30 10.75 -8.37
N GLY A 25 -19.31 11.58 -8.73
CA GLY A 25 -18.20 11.15 -9.56
C GLY A 25 -17.51 9.99 -8.85
N SER A 26 -17.38 8.86 -9.55
CA SER A 26 -16.53 7.77 -9.10
C SER A 26 -15.13 8.33 -8.85
N ALA A 27 -14.73 8.44 -7.59
CA ALA A 27 -13.36 8.77 -7.23
C ALA A 27 -12.50 7.56 -7.58
N PHE A 28 -12.03 7.50 -8.83
CA PHE A 28 -10.97 6.58 -9.20
C PHE A 28 -9.71 7.04 -8.46
N ALA A 29 -9.21 6.22 -7.54
CA ALA A 29 -7.92 6.46 -6.90
C ALA A 29 -6.87 6.59 -8.02
N GLN A 30 -6.33 7.79 -8.17
CA GLN A 30 -5.34 8.09 -9.20
C GLN A 30 -4.01 7.47 -8.76
N HIS A 31 -3.72 6.25 -9.20
CA HIS A 31 -2.43 5.61 -8.94
C HIS A 31 -1.32 6.49 -9.52
N THR A 32 -0.47 7.02 -8.66
CA THR A 32 0.69 7.81 -9.07
C THR A 32 1.85 6.88 -9.45
N GLN A 33 2.81 7.35 -10.23
CA GLN A 33 3.96 6.52 -10.65
C GLN A 33 4.70 5.92 -9.44
N GLN A 34 4.83 6.68 -8.35
CA GLN A 34 5.39 6.20 -7.07
C GLN A 34 4.60 5.05 -6.43
N ASP A 35 3.29 4.95 -6.69
CA ASP A 35 2.42 3.91 -6.13
C ASP A 35 2.47 2.63 -6.98
N ALA A 36 3.17 2.63 -8.12
CA ALA A 36 3.33 1.45 -8.97
C ALA A 36 4.11 0.31 -8.31
N ILE A 37 4.89 0.61 -7.25
CA ILE A 37 5.59 -0.42 -6.47
C ILE A 37 4.66 -1.15 -5.49
N LEU A 38 3.48 -0.61 -5.18
CA LEU A 38 2.56 -1.20 -4.18
C LEU A 38 1.98 -2.53 -4.65
N GLY A 39 1.73 -3.42 -3.69
CA GLY A 39 1.08 -4.71 -3.92
C GLY A 39 2.03 -5.90 -3.78
N LYS A 40 1.57 -7.07 -4.25
CA LYS A 40 2.26 -8.35 -4.06
C LYS A 40 3.23 -8.62 -5.21
N TRP A 41 4.44 -9.03 -4.86
CA TRP A 41 5.47 -9.42 -5.81
C TRP A 41 5.96 -10.84 -5.48
N ALA A 42 6.32 -11.58 -6.52
CA ALA A 42 6.90 -12.91 -6.40
C ALA A 42 8.03 -13.04 -7.39
N ALA A 43 9.11 -13.72 -6.99
CA ALA A 43 10.13 -14.16 -7.92
C ALA A 43 9.57 -15.27 -8.83
N ASP A 44 10.01 -15.31 -10.09
CA ASP A 44 9.51 -16.28 -11.08
C ASP A 44 9.79 -17.73 -10.68
N ASP A 45 10.88 -17.97 -9.96
CA ASP A 45 11.26 -19.29 -9.42
C ASP A 45 10.51 -19.67 -8.14
N GLY A 46 9.62 -18.79 -7.64
CA GLY A 46 8.86 -18.98 -6.41
C GLY A 46 9.68 -18.91 -5.13
N SER A 47 10.96 -18.53 -5.19
CA SER A 47 11.86 -18.50 -4.03
C SER A 47 11.43 -17.49 -2.96
N VAL A 48 10.78 -16.40 -3.37
CA VAL A 48 10.38 -15.29 -2.50
C VAL A 48 9.02 -14.73 -2.95
N LYS A 49 8.18 -14.38 -1.97
CA LYS A 49 6.98 -13.57 -2.16
C LYS A 49 6.93 -12.48 -1.11
N LEU A 50 6.58 -11.27 -1.52
CA LEU A 50 6.56 -10.09 -0.66
C LEU A 50 5.33 -9.23 -0.96
N GLU A 51 5.02 -8.30 -0.06
CA GLU A 51 4.00 -7.28 -0.27
C GLU A 51 4.55 -5.90 0.06
N MET A 52 4.54 -5.01 -0.94
CA MET A 52 4.88 -3.59 -0.80
C MET A 52 3.68 -2.82 -0.30
N PHE A 53 3.91 -2.02 0.74
CA PHE A 53 2.90 -1.16 1.32
C PHE A 53 3.49 0.21 1.65
N LYS A 54 2.60 1.19 1.75
CA LYS A 54 2.94 2.57 2.11
C LYS A 54 2.96 2.71 3.62
N ALA A 55 4.04 3.29 4.16
CA ALA A 55 4.22 3.59 5.57
C ALA A 55 4.51 5.09 5.72
N GLY A 56 3.46 5.90 5.74
CA GLY A 56 3.58 7.36 5.70
C GLY A 56 4.15 7.84 4.36
N ALA A 57 5.32 8.48 4.40
CA ALA A 57 6.04 8.95 3.22
C ALA A 57 7.04 7.93 2.65
N GLU A 58 7.15 6.75 3.26
CA GLU A 58 8.05 5.67 2.85
C GLU A 58 7.25 4.49 2.29
N PHE A 59 7.97 3.60 1.61
CA PHE A 59 7.53 2.28 1.19
C PHE A 59 8.28 1.22 1.99
N ARG A 60 7.56 0.15 2.35
CA ARG A 60 8.07 -0.97 3.14
C ARG A 60 7.54 -2.28 2.60
N ALA A 61 8.19 -3.38 2.97
CA ALA A 61 7.85 -4.72 2.50
C ALA A 61 7.59 -5.71 3.63
N HIS A 62 6.45 -6.39 3.60
CA HIS A 62 6.26 -7.64 4.34
C HIS A 62 6.81 -8.82 3.53
N LEU A 63 7.54 -9.72 4.18
CA LEU A 63 7.91 -10.99 3.58
C LEU A 63 6.76 -11.98 3.79
N LEU A 64 6.09 -12.39 2.71
CA LEU A 64 4.98 -13.33 2.73
C LEU A 64 5.45 -14.79 2.64
N PHE A 65 6.57 -15.01 1.95
CA PHE A 65 7.19 -16.31 1.76
C PHE A 65 8.66 -16.14 1.40
N GLY A 66 9.51 -17.05 1.87
CA GLY A 66 10.87 -17.16 1.38
C GLY A 66 11.50 -18.50 1.76
N ASN A 67 12.15 -19.18 0.82
CA ASN A 67 12.79 -20.48 1.06
C ASN A 67 13.77 -20.47 2.27
N GLN A 68 14.42 -19.35 2.53
CA GLN A 68 15.37 -19.23 3.63
C GLN A 68 14.71 -18.98 4.99
N ILE A 69 13.49 -18.43 4.99
CA ILE A 69 12.75 -18.06 6.21
C ILE A 69 11.69 -19.11 6.60
N MET A 70 11.42 -20.08 5.74
CA MET A 70 10.55 -21.23 6.02
C MET A 70 11.35 -22.40 6.59
N GLU A 71 10.71 -23.18 7.45
CA GLU A 71 11.18 -24.50 7.86
C GLU A 71 11.15 -25.47 6.66
N GLY A 72 11.74 -26.66 6.84
CA GLY A 72 11.82 -27.67 5.77
C GLY A 72 10.46 -28.17 5.27
N ASP A 73 9.37 -27.90 6.00
CA ASP A 73 7.99 -28.21 5.61
C ASP A 73 7.36 -27.18 4.67
N ASN A 74 8.08 -26.08 4.39
CA ASN A 74 7.65 -24.97 3.53
C ASN A 74 6.30 -24.32 3.93
N THR A 75 5.89 -24.49 5.19
CA THR A 75 4.61 -24.02 5.73
C THR A 75 4.82 -23.26 7.04
N THR A 76 5.78 -23.69 7.86
CA THR A 76 6.09 -23.07 9.14
C THR A 76 7.18 -22.02 8.96
N PHE A 77 6.96 -20.81 9.49
CA PHE A 77 7.99 -19.78 9.52
C PHE A 77 9.05 -20.07 10.59
N LYS A 78 10.32 -19.90 10.25
CA LYS A 78 11.43 -19.94 11.21
C LYS A 78 11.33 -18.78 12.20
N ARG A 79 12.04 -18.92 13.31
CA ARG A 79 12.33 -17.82 14.24
C ARG A 79 13.46 -16.94 13.72
N ASP A 80 13.45 -15.66 14.13
CA ASP A 80 14.50 -14.69 13.79
C ASP A 80 15.80 -14.89 14.60
N ALA A 81 16.28 -16.13 14.68
CA ALA A 81 17.32 -16.54 15.63
C ALA A 81 18.67 -15.80 15.46
N LYS A 82 18.93 -15.24 14.28
CA LYS A 82 20.16 -14.51 13.94
C LYS A 82 20.04 -13.00 14.12
N ASN A 83 18.90 -12.50 14.59
CA ASN A 83 18.73 -11.06 14.81
C ASN A 83 19.84 -10.50 15.72
N PRO A 84 20.48 -9.39 15.36
CA PRO A 84 21.49 -8.77 16.20
C PRO A 84 20.93 -8.37 17.57
N ASP A 85 19.66 -7.94 17.64
CA ASP A 85 18.95 -7.69 18.88
C ASP A 85 18.47 -9.00 19.52
N PRO A 86 18.99 -9.40 20.69
CA PRO A 86 18.57 -10.61 21.39
C PRO A 86 17.07 -10.66 21.71
N ALA A 87 16.43 -9.52 21.95
CA ALA A 87 15.01 -9.44 22.28
C ALA A 87 14.12 -9.84 21.08
N LEU A 88 14.64 -9.70 19.86
CA LEU A 88 13.92 -10.06 18.63
C LEU A 88 14.14 -11.52 18.22
N ARG A 89 15.13 -12.24 18.79
CA ARG A 89 15.47 -13.62 18.37
C ARG A 89 14.38 -14.67 18.63
N SER A 90 13.36 -14.33 19.42
CA SER A 90 12.22 -15.21 19.67
C SER A 90 11.02 -14.97 18.76
N ARG A 91 11.00 -13.88 17.98
CA ARG A 91 9.88 -13.59 17.09
C ARG A 91 9.85 -14.56 15.90
N SER A 92 8.63 -14.81 15.41
CA SER A 92 8.41 -15.49 14.13
C SER A 92 8.86 -14.59 12.97
N LEU A 93 9.36 -15.19 11.89
CA LEU A 93 9.63 -14.50 10.63
C LEU A 93 8.36 -14.29 9.77
N GLU A 94 7.20 -14.73 10.25
CA GLU A 94 5.91 -14.47 9.60
C GLU A 94 5.62 -12.98 9.50
N ASN A 95 5.30 -12.51 8.29
CA ASN A 95 4.94 -11.13 7.97
C ASN A 95 5.96 -10.08 8.45
N ILE A 96 7.24 -10.46 8.61
CA ILE A 96 8.26 -9.49 9.03
C ILE A 96 8.40 -8.39 7.99
N VAL A 97 8.62 -7.17 8.47
CA VAL A 97 9.03 -6.07 7.60
C VAL A 97 10.53 -6.19 7.34
N PHE A 98 10.91 -6.43 6.09
CA PHE A 98 12.30 -6.67 5.71
C PHE A 98 12.85 -5.61 4.76
N ILE A 99 12.00 -4.85 4.06
CA ILE A 99 12.42 -3.62 3.36
C ILE A 99 11.91 -2.41 4.13
N HIS A 100 12.79 -1.45 4.39
CA HIS A 100 12.51 -0.22 5.13
C HIS A 100 13.07 1.01 4.41
N GLY A 101 12.48 2.18 4.65
CA GLY A 101 13.09 3.47 4.28
C GLY A 101 13.08 3.80 2.78
N LEU A 102 12.45 2.97 1.95
CA LEU A 102 12.40 3.20 0.50
C LEU A 102 11.53 4.43 0.21
N ARG A 103 12.02 5.35 -0.61
CA ARG A 103 11.34 6.62 -0.92
C ARG A 103 11.31 6.85 -2.41
N TRP A 104 10.24 7.48 -2.88
CA TRP A 104 10.17 7.96 -4.25
C TRP A 104 10.86 9.32 -4.36
N ASP A 105 11.90 9.40 -5.18
CA ASP A 105 12.61 10.64 -5.48
C ASP A 105 13.01 10.66 -6.96
N ASN A 106 12.85 11.81 -7.62
CA ASN A 106 13.27 12.04 -9.01
C ASN A 106 12.92 10.94 -10.05
N GLY A 107 11.80 10.23 -9.87
CA GLY A 107 11.37 9.20 -10.82
C GLY A 107 11.83 7.77 -10.48
N GLU A 108 12.49 7.57 -9.34
CA GLU A 108 12.99 6.28 -8.89
C GLU A 108 12.71 6.04 -7.39
N TRP A 109 12.75 4.77 -6.97
CA TRP A 109 12.67 4.40 -5.56
C TRP A 109 14.08 4.19 -4.98
N THR A 110 14.48 5.00 -4.00
CA THR A 110 15.85 5.04 -3.45
C THR A 110 15.88 5.06 -1.91
N GLY A 111 17.08 4.93 -1.32
CA GLY A 111 17.32 5.08 0.12
C GLY A 111 16.89 3.89 1.01
N GLY A 112 16.34 2.84 0.42
CA GLY A 112 15.84 1.68 1.15
C GLY A 112 16.94 0.83 1.81
N SER A 113 16.54 -0.01 2.75
CA SER A 113 17.38 -1.04 3.35
C SER A 113 16.66 -2.37 3.40
N LEU A 114 17.42 -3.47 3.28
CA LEU A 114 16.96 -4.85 3.26
C LEU A 114 17.55 -5.59 4.47
N TYR A 115 16.69 -6.04 5.38
CA TYR A 115 17.05 -6.97 6.44
C TYR A 115 17.02 -8.42 5.91
N ASP A 116 18.15 -9.10 6.03
CA ASP A 116 18.29 -10.52 5.73
C ASP A 116 18.30 -11.33 7.03
N ALA A 117 17.15 -11.93 7.35
CA ALA A 117 16.98 -12.78 8.53
C ALA A 117 17.85 -14.04 8.51
N SER A 118 18.30 -14.49 7.33
CA SER A 118 19.16 -15.66 7.19
C SER A 118 20.59 -15.39 7.68
N SER A 119 21.02 -14.13 7.71
CA SER A 119 22.35 -13.70 8.17
C SER A 119 22.31 -12.76 9.37
N GLY A 120 21.15 -12.17 9.69
CA GLY A 120 20.99 -11.14 10.71
C GLY A 120 21.53 -9.77 10.27
N ARG A 121 21.78 -9.57 8.96
CA ARG A 121 22.40 -8.35 8.44
C ARG A 121 21.38 -7.45 7.75
N THR A 122 21.62 -6.15 7.83
CA THR A 122 20.90 -5.16 7.04
C THR A 122 21.82 -4.60 5.95
N ILE A 123 21.34 -4.62 4.71
CA ILE A 123 22.02 -4.05 3.55
C ILE A 123 21.30 -2.76 3.18
N VAL A 124 22.04 -1.66 3.07
CA VAL A 124 21.49 -0.37 2.61
C VAL A 124 21.65 -0.30 1.09
N ALA A 125 20.57 0.04 0.39
CA ALA A 125 20.61 0.33 -1.02
C ALA A 125 21.24 1.72 -1.21
N THR A 126 22.49 1.74 -1.69
CA THR A 126 23.12 2.98 -2.13
C THR A 126 22.77 3.21 -3.59
N SER A 127 22.08 4.30 -3.92
CA SER A 127 21.98 4.78 -5.29
C SER A 127 23.38 5.15 -5.78
N ARG A 128 23.83 4.57 -6.90
CA ARG A 128 25.09 4.93 -7.55
C ARG A 128 24.90 6.12 -8.46
#